data_AF-A0A7X2SZ40-F1
#
_entry.id   AF-A0A7X2SZ40-F1
#
_cell.length_a   1.000
_cell.length_b   1.000
_cell.length_c   1.000
_cell.angle_alpha   90.00
_cell.angle_beta   90.00
_cell.angle_gamma   90.00
#
_symmetry.space_group_name_H-M   'P 1'
#
loop_
_entity.id
_entity.type
_entity.pdbx_description
1 polymer ?
#
loop_
_entity_poly.entity_id
_entity_poly.type
_entity_poly.pdbx_seq_one_letter_code
_entity_poly.pdbx_strand_id
1 'polypeptide(L)'
;VRQHWQRYWLVDPLDGTKEFIKRNGEFTVNIALIEAGKPVMGVVYAPVLGVMYSAADGKAWKEGGGQREQIHVRDARPPLVVVSRSHGDDDEMKEYLKQLGEHQTV
;
A
#
# COMPACT_ATOMS: atom_id res chain seq x y z
N VAL A 1 15.82 -9.20 23.13
CA VAL A 1 16.75 -9.78 22.12
C VAL A 1 16.51 -9.20 20.71
N ARG A 2 15.31 -9.31 20.12
CA ARG A 2 15.05 -8.82 18.73
C ARG A 2 15.01 -7.28 18.58
N GLN A 3 14.63 -6.56 19.63
CA GLN A 3 14.56 -5.08 19.63
C GLN A 3 15.89 -4.37 19.32
N HIS A 4 17.03 -5.06 19.43
CA HIS A 4 18.36 -4.49 19.19
C HIS A 4 18.93 -4.84 17.81
N TRP A 5 18.19 -5.60 17.00
CA TRP A 5 18.63 -5.97 15.66
C TRP A 5 18.77 -4.74 14.77
N GLN A 6 19.96 -4.57 14.18
CA GLN A 6 20.25 -3.47 13.27
C GLN A 6 19.80 -3.77 11.84
N ARG A 7 19.70 -5.05 11.47
CA ARG A 7 19.24 -5.46 10.14
C ARG A 7 18.38 -6.71 10.27
N TYR A 8 17.19 -6.68 9.68
CA TYR A 8 16.26 -7.81 9.73
C TYR A 8 15.18 -7.71 8.65
N TRP A 9 14.60 -8.87 8.33
CA TRP A 9 13.37 -8.95 7.55
C TRP A 9 12.18 -8.80 8.47
N LEU A 10 11.29 -7.86 8.15
CA LEU A 10 9.97 -7.73 8.74
C LEU A 10 8.97 -8.33 7.76
N VAL A 11 8.23 -9.35 8.19
CA VAL A 11 7.35 -10.14 7.32
C VAL A 11 5.98 -10.23 7.95
N ASP A 12 4.96 -9.84 7.20
CA ASP A 12 3.57 -10.22 7.44
C ASP A 12 3.14 -11.21 6.35
N PRO A 13 3.02 -12.50 6.66
CA PRO A 13 2.68 -13.52 5.67
C PRO A 13 1.21 -13.45 5.21
N LEU A 14 0.35 -12.72 5.92
CA LEU A 14 -1.07 -12.60 5.59
C LEU A 14 -1.67 -11.32 6.18
N ASP A 15 -1.62 -10.24 5.41
CA ASP A 15 -2.37 -9.02 5.68
C ASP A 15 -3.72 -9.04 4.95
N GLY A 16 -4.81 -8.71 5.63
CA GLY A 16 -6.18 -8.95 5.16
C GLY A 16 -6.81 -10.27 5.64
N THR A 17 -6.55 -10.68 6.88
CA THR A 17 -7.05 -11.96 7.44
C THR A 17 -8.57 -12.11 7.37
N LYS A 18 -9.35 -11.04 7.56
CA LYS A 18 -10.82 -11.11 7.46
C LYS A 18 -11.27 -11.41 6.03
N GLU A 19 -10.63 -10.75 5.08
CA GLU A 19 -10.83 -10.87 3.64
C GLU A 19 -10.42 -12.27 3.16
N PHE A 20 -9.28 -12.77 3.64
CA PHE A 20 -8.82 -14.15 3.42
C PHE A 20 -9.84 -15.18 3.92
N ILE A 21 -10.34 -15.04 5.15
CA ILE A 21 -11.37 -15.93 5.71
C ILE A 21 -12.66 -15.87 4.88
N LYS A 22 -13.06 -14.67 4.43
CA LYS A 22 -14.23 -14.45 3.56
C LYS A 22 -14.01 -14.94 2.12
N ARG A 23 -12.79 -15.34 1.75
CA ARG A 23 -12.41 -15.80 0.40
C ARG A 23 -12.74 -14.79 -0.69
N ASN A 24 -12.68 -13.49 -0.39
CA ASN A 24 -12.91 -12.43 -1.37
C ASN A 24 -11.65 -12.08 -2.19
N GLY A 25 -10.51 -12.67 -1.83
CA GLY A 25 -9.23 -12.51 -2.55
C GLY A 25 -8.48 -11.22 -2.28
N GLU A 26 -8.94 -10.39 -1.35
CA GLU A 26 -8.32 -9.11 -0.99
C GLU A 26 -7.33 -9.30 0.18
N PHE A 27 -6.21 -9.98 -0.07
CA PHE A 27 -5.14 -10.14 0.92
C PHE A 27 -3.75 -10.00 0.27
N THR A 28 -2.75 -9.71 1.10
CA THR A 28 -1.38 -9.51 0.64
C THR A 28 -0.34 -10.20 1.52
N VAL A 29 0.85 -10.38 0.95
CA VAL A 29 2.08 -10.72 1.68
C VAL A 29 2.96 -9.48 1.69
N ASN A 30 3.34 -9.01 2.88
CA ASN A 30 4.13 -7.80 3.06
C ASN A 30 5.51 -8.16 3.60
N ILE A 31 6.56 -7.70 2.92
CA ILE A 31 7.96 -7.97 3.27
C ILE A 31 8.73 -6.66 3.23
N ALA A 32 9.48 -6.35 4.28
CA ALA A 32 10.41 -5.24 4.29
C ALA A 32 11.79 -5.67 4.81
N LEU A 33 12.85 -5.15 4.19
CA LEU A 33 14.18 -5.18 4.76
C LEU A 33 14.36 -3.91 5.60
N ILE A 34 14.57 -4.09 6.89
CA ILE A 34 14.84 -2.99 7.81
C ILE A 34 16.34 -2.92 8.07
N GLU A 35 16.92 -1.73 7.96
CA GLU A 35 18.29 -1.39 8.36
C GLU A 35 18.30 -0.14 9.23
N ALA A 36 18.94 -0.21 10.40
CA ALA A 36 19.01 0.86 11.39
C ALA A 36 17.64 1.51 11.69
N GLY A 37 16.58 0.68 11.77
CA GLY A 37 15.21 1.10 12.02
C GLY A 37 14.48 1.71 10.82
N LYS A 38 15.06 1.71 9.61
CA LYS A 38 14.46 2.25 8.39
C LYS A 38 14.20 1.14 7.35
N PRO A 39 13.04 1.15 6.66
CA PRO A 39 12.83 0.25 5.53
C PRO A 39 13.67 0.70 4.34
N VAL A 40 14.60 -0.15 3.90
CA VAL A 40 15.46 0.10 2.72
C VAL A 40 14.96 -0.62 1.47
N MET A 41 14.14 -1.65 1.64
CA MET A 41 13.44 -2.37 0.57
C MET A 41 12.08 -2.84 1.07
N GLY A 42 11.09 -2.87 0.18
CA GLY A 42 9.75 -3.37 0.47
C GLY A 42 9.13 -4.12 -0.69
N VAL A 43 8.30 -5.11 -0.37
CA VAL A 43 7.46 -5.85 -1.30
C VAL A 43 6.05 -5.97 -0.72
N VAL A 44 5.04 -5.69 -1.54
CA VAL A 44 3.64 -6.00 -1.29
C VAL A 44 3.16 -6.88 -2.43
N TYR A 45 2.87 -8.14 -2.14
CA TYR A 45 2.39 -9.09 -3.15
C TYR A 45 0.91 -9.40 -2.92
N ALA A 46 0.09 -9.20 -3.94
CA ALA A 46 -1.34 -9.56 -3.97
C ALA A 46 -1.50 -10.85 -4.78
N PRO A 47 -1.53 -12.04 -4.14
CA PRO A 47 -1.38 -13.31 -4.85
C PRO A 47 -2.53 -13.62 -5.79
N VAL A 48 -3.75 -13.27 -5.40
CA VAL A 48 -4.96 -13.51 -6.19
C VAL A 48 -4.96 -12.67 -7.48
N LEU A 49 -4.36 -11.49 -7.43
CA LEU A 49 -4.22 -10.62 -8.60
C LEU A 49 -2.99 -10.96 -9.47
N GLY A 50 -2.05 -11.76 -8.95
CA GLY A 50 -0.74 -11.96 -9.57
C GLY A 50 0.03 -10.64 -9.74
N VAL A 51 -0.16 -9.70 -8.80
CA VAL A 51 0.45 -8.37 -8.83
C VAL A 51 1.41 -8.22 -7.66
N MET A 52 2.63 -7.77 -7.94
CA MET A 52 3.66 -7.45 -6.96
C MET A 52 4.01 -5.97 -7.06
N TYR A 53 4.05 -5.29 -5.93
CA TYR A 53 4.64 -3.97 -5.79
C TYR A 53 5.98 -4.13 -5.08
N SER A 54 7.04 -3.51 -5.60
CA SER A 54 8.37 -3.52 -4.99
C SER A 54 8.94 -2.12 -4.90
N ALA A 55 9.74 -1.84 -3.88
CA ALA A 55 10.42 -0.56 -3.71
C ALA A 55 11.83 -0.75 -3.14
N ALA A 56 12.80 -0.02 -3.70
CA ALA A 56 14.19 0.03 -3.28
C ALA A 56 14.86 1.28 -3.88
N ASP A 57 15.90 1.81 -3.24
CA ASP A 57 16.73 2.90 -3.76
C ASP A 57 15.93 4.14 -4.23
N GLY A 58 14.87 4.49 -3.49
CA GLY A 58 14.00 5.63 -3.79
C GLY A 58 13.11 5.45 -5.02
N LYS A 59 12.99 4.24 -5.56
CA LYS A 59 12.14 3.87 -6.69
C LYS A 59 11.13 2.81 -6.28
N ALA A 60 10.03 2.74 -7.01
CA ALA A 60 9.01 1.72 -6.83
C ALA A 60 8.55 1.17 -8.18
N TRP A 61 8.11 -0.08 -8.20
CA TRP A 61 7.65 -0.79 -9.38
C TRP A 61 6.39 -1.57 -9.10
N LYS A 62 5.57 -1.73 -10.14
CA LYS A 62 4.45 -2.65 -10.20
C LYS A 62 4.78 -3.75 -11.20
N GLU A 63 4.60 -4.98 -10.81
CA GLU A 63 4.83 -6.18 -11.62
C GLU A 63 3.54 -6.98 -11.70
N GLY A 64 3.14 -7.40 -12.90
CA GLY A 64 1.92 -8.16 -13.13
C GLY A 64 1.73 -8.45 -14.61
N GLY A 65 1.10 -9.58 -14.95
CA GLY A 65 0.89 -9.97 -16.36
C GLY A 65 2.19 -10.12 -17.17
N GLY A 66 3.31 -10.44 -16.50
CA GLY A 66 4.63 -10.57 -17.14
C GLY A 66 5.34 -9.24 -17.45
N GLN A 67 4.78 -8.11 -17.00
CA GLN A 67 5.38 -6.78 -17.21
C GLN A 67 5.82 -6.17 -15.88
N ARG A 68 6.85 -5.33 -15.95
CA ARG A 68 7.36 -4.53 -14.84
C ARG A 68 7.35 -3.06 -15.22
N GLU A 69 6.61 -2.26 -14.48
CA GLU A 69 6.43 -0.84 -14.71
C GLU A 69 6.94 -0.05 -13.52
N GLN A 70 7.70 1.01 -13.76
CA GLN A 70 8.11 1.91 -12.67
C GLN A 70 6.91 2.79 -12.26
N ILE A 71 6.67 2.89 -10.95
CA ILE A 71 5.66 3.78 -10.40
C ILE A 71 6.22 5.20 -10.38
N HIS A 72 5.45 6.13 -10.93
CA HIS A 72 5.74 7.56 -10.92
C HIS A 72 4.65 8.31 -10.17
N VAL A 73 5.06 9.38 -9.49
CA VAL A 73 4.13 10.32 -8.87
C VAL A 73 3.78 11.38 -9.92
N ARG A 74 2.49 11.74 -10.00
CA ARG A 74 2.02 12.88 -10.77
C ARG A 74 1.58 13.99 -9.83
N ASP A 75 1.82 15.24 -10.21
CA ASP A 75 1.16 16.38 -9.57
C ASP A 75 -0.30 16.41 -10.06
N ALA A 76 -1.25 16.20 -9.15
CA ALA A 76 -2.68 16.17 -9.45
C ALA A 76 -3.33 17.46 -8.95
N ARG A 77 -3.78 18.29 -9.90
CA ARG A 77 -4.49 19.54 -9.62
C ARG A 77 -5.77 19.59 -10.47
N PRO A 78 -6.97 19.50 -9.86
CA PRO A 78 -7.20 19.33 -8.43
C PRO A 78 -6.74 17.94 -7.91
N PRO A 79 -6.48 17.78 -6.60
CA PRO A 79 -6.04 16.52 -6.02
C PRO A 79 -7.04 15.39 -6.24
N LEU A 80 -6.52 14.17 -6.43
CA LEU A 80 -7.30 12.93 -6.46
C LEU A 80 -7.20 12.25 -5.09
N VAL A 81 -8.35 12.04 -4.44
CA VAL A 81 -8.47 11.46 -3.10
C VAL A 81 -9.09 10.07 -3.22
N VAL A 82 -8.43 9.07 -2.66
CA VAL A 82 -8.99 7.71 -2.56
C VAL A 82 -9.84 7.62 -1.30
N VAL A 83 -11.11 7.23 -1.43
CA VAL A 83 -12.06 7.18 -0.31
C VAL A 83 -12.40 5.72 0.03
N SER A 84 -12.48 5.40 1.32
CA SER A 84 -12.78 4.04 1.76
C SER A 84 -14.19 3.61 1.31
N ARG A 85 -14.29 2.43 0.68
CA ARG A 85 -15.59 1.81 0.32
C ARG A 85 -16.47 1.52 1.54
N SER A 86 -15.88 1.28 2.70
CA SER A 86 -16.61 0.83 3.91
C SER A 86 -16.97 1.97 4.87
N HIS A 87 -16.30 3.13 4.75
CA HIS A 87 -16.48 4.29 5.64
C HIS A 87 -16.63 5.60 4.88
N GLY A 88 -16.94 5.55 3.58
CA GLY A 88 -16.91 6.72 2.69
C GLY A 88 -18.03 7.75 2.91
N ASP A 89 -19.05 7.41 3.70
CA ASP A 89 -20.24 8.25 3.88
C ASP A 89 -20.33 8.92 5.26
N ASP A 90 -19.25 8.86 6.04
CA ASP A 90 -19.15 9.53 7.34
C ASP A 90 -19.15 11.07 7.19
N ASP A 91 -19.87 11.76 8.06
CA ASP A 91 -19.95 13.22 8.09
C ASP A 91 -18.58 13.84 8.36
N GLU A 92 -17.74 13.20 9.18
CA GLU A 92 -16.36 13.64 9.44
C GLU A 92 -15.52 13.65 8.16
N MET A 93 -15.65 12.61 7.32
CA MET A 93 -14.96 12.53 6.02
C MET A 93 -15.45 13.64 5.09
N LYS A 94 -16.76 13.89 5.04
CA LYS A 94 -17.34 14.95 4.20
C LYS A 94 -16.85 16.33 4.62
N GLU A 95 -16.75 16.59 5.92
CA GLU A 95 -16.18 17.83 6.44
C GLU A 95 -14.69 17.97 6.10
N TYR A 96 -13.91 16.90 6.25
CA TYR A 96 -12.49 16.90 5.87
C TYR A 96 -12.30 17.19 4.38
N LEU A 97 -13.08 16.54 3.51
CA LEU A 97 -13.02 16.76 2.07
C LEU A 97 -13.35 18.21 1.67
N LYS A 98 -14.27 18.89 2.39
CA LYS A 98 -14.55 20.31 2.16
C LYS A 98 -13.34 21.20 2.45
N GLN A 99 -12.51 20.86 3.44
CA GLN A 99 -11.32 21.64 3.79
C GLN A 99 -10.23 21.59 2.71
N LEU A 100 -10.22 20.53 1.87
CA LEU A 100 -9.28 20.39 0.75
C LEU A 100 -9.59 21.31 -0.44
N GLY A 101 -10.80 21.90 -0.50
CA GLY A 101 -11.24 22.71 -1.63
C GLY A 101 -11.63 21.86 -2.85
N GLU A 102 -11.32 22.32 -4.05
CA GLU A 102 -11.61 21.57 -5.29
C GLU A 102 -10.79 20.26 -5.33
N HIS A 103 -11.47 19.11 -5.46
CA HIS A 103 -10.85 17.78 -5.46
C HIS A 103 -11.68 16.77 -6.27
N GLN A 104 -11.07 15.64 -6.60
CA GLN A 104 -11.71 14.47 -7.20
C GLN A 104 -11.66 13.30 -6.21
N THR A 105 -12.65 12.42 -6.20
CA THR A 105 -12.67 11.20 -5.38
C THR A 105 -12.75 9.94 -6.23
N VAL A 106 -12.14 8.85 -5.75
CA VAL A 106 -12.21 7.49 -6.32
C VAL A 106 -12.34 6.42 -5.24
#